data_AF-A0A973XRL4-F1
#
_entry.id   AF-A0A973XRL4-F1
#
_cell.length_a   1.000
_cell.length_b   1.000
_cell.length_c   1.000
_cell.angle_alpha   90.00
_cell.angle_beta   90.00
_cell.angle_gamma   90.00
#
_symmetry.space_group_name_H-M   'P 1'
#
loop_
_entity.id
_entity.type
_entity.pdbx_description
1 polymer ?
#
loop_
_entity_poly.entity_id
_entity_poly.type
_entity_poly.pdbx_seq_one_letter_code
_entity_poly.pdbx_strand_id
1 'polypeptide(L)'
;MYDDTDAAADGPDDAAVEIARLEDQIERLADTAEGCRKYMLAAKVAIGAGLPILLGSFFGLFGGNAVLFLGALAATIGGIVVLGSNATTHRQTIAAVAAAETRRDALIDGMALRLVSRPGADGGG
;
A
#
# COMPACT_ATOMS: atom_id res chain seq x y z
N MET A 1 8.28 37.20 10.67
CA MET A 1 8.28 36.56 9.34
C MET A 1 9.28 35.43 9.44
N TYR A 2 8.79 34.23 9.74
CA TYR A 2 9.58 33.01 9.93
C TYR A 2 9.31 32.11 8.74
N ASP A 3 10.39 31.61 8.11
CA ASP A 3 10.64 30.23 7.67
C ASP A 3 11.85 30.30 6.71
N ASP A 4 13.07 30.36 7.24
CA ASP A 4 13.92 29.18 7.47
C ASP A 4 14.00 28.27 6.22
N THR A 5 14.72 28.76 5.20
CA THR A 5 14.98 28.02 3.97
C THR A 5 16.41 27.48 3.88
N ASP A 6 17.19 27.52 4.95
CA ASP A 6 18.63 27.15 4.92
C ASP A 6 19.09 26.20 6.04
N ALA A 7 18.18 25.48 6.70
CA ALA A 7 18.58 24.35 7.56
C ALA A 7 18.88 23.11 6.68
N ALA A 8 20.07 23.09 6.09
CA ALA A 8 20.70 21.84 5.69
C ALA A 8 20.59 20.86 6.88
N ALA A 9 20.01 19.68 6.66
CA ALA A 9 19.78 18.68 7.72
C ALA A 9 20.98 18.56 8.68
N ASP A 10 20.85 19.16 9.87
CA ASP A 10 21.94 19.46 10.79
C ASP A 10 21.90 18.48 11.96
N GLY A 11 22.49 17.31 11.75
CA GLY A 11 22.75 16.33 12.82
C GLY A 11 22.35 14.90 12.44
N PRO A 12 23.16 13.89 12.82
CA PRO A 12 22.81 12.48 12.63
C PRO A 12 21.50 12.09 13.35
N ASP A 13 21.15 12.82 14.41
CA ASP A 13 19.93 12.60 15.20
C ASP A 13 18.66 12.97 14.40
N ASP A 14 18.67 14.06 13.65
CA ASP A 14 17.54 14.47 12.79
C ASP A 14 17.33 13.50 11.62
N ALA A 15 18.42 12.98 11.06
CA ALA A 15 18.35 11.94 10.04
C ALA A 15 17.78 10.63 10.59
N ALA A 16 18.14 10.25 11.82
CA ALA A 16 17.59 9.07 12.49
C ALA A 16 16.08 9.22 12.80
N VAL A 17 15.64 10.42 13.21
CA VAL A 17 14.21 10.72 13.43
C VAL A 17 13.42 10.62 12.13
N GLU A 18 13.94 11.13 11.01
CA GLU A 18 13.28 11.04 9.70
C GLU A 18 13.22 9.59 9.19
N ILE A 19 14.26 8.78 9.44
CA ILE A 19 14.25 7.35 9.10
C ILE A 19 13.17 6.62 9.91
N ALA A 20 13.07 6.85 11.22
CA ALA A 20 12.05 6.22 12.06
C ALA A 20 10.62 6.58 11.58
N ARG A 21 10.41 7.82 11.13
CA ARG A 21 9.13 8.25 10.55
C ARG A 21 8.82 7.55 9.22
N LEU A 22 9.83 7.34 8.38
CA LEU A 22 9.69 6.60 7.12
C LEU A 22 9.38 5.11 7.36
N GLU A 23 10.03 4.47 8.33
CA GLU A 23 9.75 3.08 8.72
C GLU A 23 8.31 2.89 9.19
N ASP A 24 7.83 3.77 10.06
CA ASP A 24 6.44 3.76 10.55
C ASP A 24 5.42 4.06 9.44
N GLN A 25 5.78 4.87 8.44
CA GLN A 25 4.98 5.06 7.24
C GLN A 25 4.94 3.80 6.35
N ILE A 26 6.07 3.13 6.15
CA ILE A 26 6.16 1.88 5.38
C ILE A 26 5.33 0.79 6.04
N GLU A 27 5.39 0.65 7.37
CA GLU A 27 4.63 -0.36 8.11
C GLU A 27 3.11 -0.16 7.97
N ARG A 28 2.62 1.08 8.12
CA ARG A 28 1.20 1.40 7.87
C ARG A 28 0.77 1.09 6.43
N LEU A 29 1.62 1.41 5.45
CA LEU A 29 1.31 1.14 4.05
C LEU A 29 1.29 -0.37 3.76
N ALA A 30 2.20 -1.15 4.34
CA ALA A 30 2.22 -2.60 4.24
C ALA A 30 0.94 -3.23 4.82
N ASP A 31 0.49 -2.76 5.98
CA ASP A 31 -0.73 -3.22 6.64
C ASP A 31 -1.98 -2.93 5.78
N THR A 32 -2.01 -1.76 5.14
CA THR A 32 -3.07 -1.38 4.18
C THR A 32 -3.06 -2.26 2.92
N ALA A 33 -1.86 -2.66 2.45
CA ALA A 33 -1.70 -3.54 1.30
C ALA A 33 -2.18 -4.98 1.58
N GLU A 34 -1.97 -5.50 2.78
CA GLU A 34 -2.51 -6.80 3.20
C GLU A 34 -4.05 -6.81 3.20
N GLY A 35 -4.66 -5.73 3.70
CA GLY A 35 -6.12 -5.53 3.61
C GLY A 35 -6.61 -5.61 2.17
N CYS A 36 -5.96 -4.90 1.26
CA CYS A 36 -6.29 -4.92 -0.17
C CYS A 36 -6.23 -6.34 -0.77
N ARG A 37 -5.23 -7.15 -0.41
CA ARG A 37 -5.13 -8.55 -0.87
C ARG A 37 -6.33 -9.40 -0.42
N LYS A 38 -6.79 -9.21 0.82
CA LYS A 38 -7.95 -9.92 1.38
C LYS A 38 -9.25 -9.55 0.65
N TYR A 39 -9.46 -8.26 0.38
CA TYR A 39 -10.63 -7.79 -0.38
C TYR A 39 -10.59 -8.24 -1.85
N MET A 40 -9.42 -8.28 -2.47
CA MET A 40 -9.25 -8.76 -3.84
C MET A 40 -9.63 -10.25 -3.97
N LEU A 41 -9.29 -11.05 -2.95
CA LEU A 41 -9.65 -12.46 -2.89
C LEU A 41 -11.17 -12.65 -2.69
N ALA A 42 -11.77 -11.88 -1.78
CA ALA A 42 -13.22 -11.87 -1.58
C ALA A 42 -13.98 -11.44 -2.84
N ALA A 43 -13.50 -10.42 -3.56
CA ALA A 43 -14.10 -9.96 -4.80
C ALA A 43 -14.01 -11.00 -5.92
N LYS A 44 -12.88 -11.70 -6.06
CA LYS A 44 -12.76 -12.83 -7.01
C LYS A 44 -13.75 -13.95 -6.70
N VAL A 45 -13.95 -14.30 -5.43
CA VAL A 45 -14.96 -15.29 -5.02
C VAL A 45 -16.36 -14.80 -5.35
N ALA A 46 -16.69 -13.54 -5.04
CA ALA A 46 -18.00 -12.95 -5.35
C ALA A 46 -18.30 -12.93 -6.85
N ILE A 47 -17.33 -12.54 -7.69
CA ILE A 47 -17.46 -12.54 -9.15
C ILE A 47 -17.57 -13.98 -9.68
N GLY A 48 -16.69 -14.87 -9.21
CA GLY A 48 -16.64 -16.27 -9.63
C GLY A 48 -17.88 -17.08 -9.25
N ALA A 49 -18.53 -16.75 -8.12
CA ALA A 49 -19.79 -17.35 -7.70
C ALA A 49 -21.01 -16.64 -8.30
N GLY A 50 -20.97 -15.31 -8.42
CA GLY A 50 -22.09 -14.50 -8.91
C GLY A 50 -22.45 -14.80 -10.36
N LEU A 51 -21.45 -14.92 -11.24
CA LEU A 51 -21.66 -15.19 -12.67
C LEU A 51 -22.42 -16.51 -12.94
N PRO A 52 -22.00 -17.68 -12.42
CA PRO A 52 -22.71 -18.94 -12.64
C PRO A 52 -24.10 -18.99 -11.99
N ILE A 53 -24.30 -18.33 -10.84
CA ILE A 53 -25.63 -18.22 -10.21
C ILE A 53 -26.57 -17.35 -11.07
N LEU A 54 -26.07 -16.26 -11.65
CA LEU A 54 -26.78 -15.43 -12.62
C LEU A 54 -27.18 -16.24 -13.86
N LEU A 55 -26.23 -16.97 -14.45
CA LEU A 55 -26.48 -17.83 -15.61
C LEU A 55 -27.52 -18.91 -15.28
N GLY A 56 -27.40 -19.63 -14.17
CA GLY A 56 -28.38 -20.63 -13.75
C GLY A 56 -29.77 -20.02 -13.50
N SER A 57 -29.85 -18.82 -12.92
CA SER A 57 -31.13 -18.12 -12.74
C SER A 57 -31.74 -17.72 -14.09
N PHE A 58 -30.92 -17.27 -15.04
CA PHE A 58 -31.35 -16.89 -16.38
C PHE A 58 -31.86 -18.08 -17.20
N PHE A 59 -31.22 -19.25 -17.06
CA PHE A 59 -31.68 -20.51 -17.67
C PHE A 59 -32.85 -21.16 -16.91
N GLY A 60 -33.38 -20.53 -15.86
CA GLY A 60 -34.54 -21.02 -15.11
C GLY A 60 -34.25 -22.20 -14.17
N LEU A 61 -32.98 -22.53 -13.95
CA LEU A 61 -32.55 -23.64 -13.07
C LEU A 61 -33.02 -23.47 -11.62
N PHE A 62 -33.31 -22.24 -11.21
CA PHE A 62 -33.81 -21.89 -9.87
C PHE A 62 -35.31 -21.53 -9.84
N GLY A 63 -36.07 -21.88 -10.88
CA GLY A 63 -37.53 -21.76 -10.87
C GLY A 63 -38.06 -20.31 -10.84
N GLY A 64 -37.40 -19.36 -11.52
CA GLY A 64 -37.88 -17.98 -11.63
C GLY A 64 -37.78 -17.16 -10.34
N ASN A 65 -36.95 -17.58 -9.38
CA ASN A 65 -36.79 -16.88 -8.11
C ASN A 65 -36.09 -15.51 -8.29
N ALA A 66 -36.88 -14.45 -8.31
CA ALA A 66 -36.42 -13.07 -8.48
C ALA A 66 -35.41 -12.62 -7.40
N VAL A 67 -35.49 -13.17 -6.19
CA VAL A 67 -34.55 -12.85 -5.10
C VAL A 67 -33.15 -13.37 -5.42
N LEU A 68 -33.03 -14.58 -5.98
CA LEU A 68 -31.74 -15.14 -6.38
C LEU A 68 -31.11 -14.36 -7.53
N PHE A 69 -31.91 -13.95 -8.51
CA PHE A 69 -31.43 -13.15 -9.63
C PHE A 69 -30.93 -11.77 -9.19
N LEU A 70 -31.73 -11.03 -8.40
CA LEU A 70 -31.37 -9.72 -7.87
C LEU A 70 -30.15 -9.80 -6.93
N GLY A 71 -30.09 -10.83 -6.09
CA GLY A 71 -28.95 -11.08 -5.21
C GLY A 71 -27.65 -11.34 -5.98
N ALA A 72 -27.70 -12.14 -7.04
CA ALA A 72 -26.54 -12.44 -7.88
C ALA A 72 -26.08 -11.20 -8.68
N LEU A 73 -27.01 -10.38 -9.16
CA LEU A 73 -26.71 -9.09 -9.81
C LEU A 73 -26.02 -8.13 -8.83
N ALA A 74 -26.59 -7.94 -7.64
CA ALA A 74 -26.03 -7.08 -6.61
C ALA A 74 -24.65 -7.56 -6.15
N ALA A 75 -24.47 -8.87 -5.95
CA ALA A 75 -23.18 -9.47 -5.60
C ALA A 75 -22.12 -9.27 -6.69
N THR A 76 -22.51 -9.38 -7.96
CA THR A 76 -21.59 -9.18 -9.10
C THR A 76 -21.15 -7.72 -9.21
N ILE A 77 -22.10 -6.78 -9.14
CA ILE A 77 -21.79 -5.33 -9.18
C ILE A 77 -20.93 -4.94 -7.97
N GLY A 78 -21.31 -5.36 -6.77
CA GLY A 78 -20.53 -5.12 -5.55
C GLY A 78 -19.12 -5.69 -5.63
N GLY A 79 -18.97 -6.91 -6.15
CA GLY A 79 -17.67 -7.55 -6.37
C GLY A 79 -16.76 -6.77 -7.32
N ILE A 80 -17.31 -6.28 -8.45
CA ILE A 80 -16.54 -5.49 -9.43
C ILE A 80 -16.07 -4.16 -8.82
N VAL A 81 -16.94 -3.45 -8.11
CA VAL A 81 -16.60 -2.16 -7.48
C VAL A 81 -15.53 -2.33 -6.40
N VAL A 82 -15.70 -3.33 -5.52
CA VAL A 82 -14.71 -3.65 -4.48
C VAL A 82 -13.36 -4.03 -5.09
N LEU A 83 -13.36 -4.78 -6.19
CA LEU A 83 -12.11 -5.15 -6.89
C LEU A 83 -11.39 -3.92 -7.47
N GLY A 84 -12.13 -3.02 -8.13
CA GLY A 84 -11.57 -1.83 -8.79
C GLY A 84 -10.98 -0.81 -7.82
N SER A 85 -11.70 -0.49 -6.75
CA SER A 85 -11.23 0.48 -5.75
C SER A 85 -9.99 -0.02 -5.02
N ASN A 86 -9.97 -1.29 -4.60
CA ASN A 86 -8.82 -1.87 -3.89
C ASN A 86 -7.60 -2.10 -4.81
N ALA A 87 -7.79 -2.39 -6.10
CA ALA A 87 -6.68 -2.55 -7.03
C ALA A 87 -5.94 -1.22 -7.30
N THR A 88 -6.68 -0.12 -7.37
CA THR A 88 -6.09 1.22 -7.57
C THR A 88 -5.36 1.68 -6.31
N THR A 89 -5.98 1.51 -5.13
CA THR A 89 -5.35 1.79 -3.83
C THR A 89 -4.08 0.96 -3.65
N HIS A 90 -4.11 -0.35 -3.90
CA HIS A 90 -2.94 -1.22 -3.77
C HIS A 90 -1.74 -0.77 -4.62
N ARG A 91 -1.98 -0.34 -5.88
CA ARG A 91 -0.91 0.19 -6.75
C ARG A 91 -0.33 1.50 -6.21
N GLN A 92 -1.18 2.40 -5.72
CA GLN A 92 -0.75 3.66 -5.11
C GLN A 92 0.04 3.40 -3.81
N THR A 93 -0.40 2.46 -2.98
CA THR A 93 0.29 2.06 -1.75
C THR A 93 1.67 1.47 -2.05
N ILE A 94 1.81 0.55 -3.01
CA ILE A 94 3.12 0.00 -3.41
C ILE A 94 4.04 1.09 -3.96
N ALA A 95 3.52 1.98 -4.80
CA ALA A 95 4.32 3.09 -5.34
C ALA A 95 4.80 4.05 -4.22
N ALA A 96 3.95 4.32 -3.23
CA ALA A 96 4.31 5.12 -2.07
C ALA A 96 5.37 4.45 -1.18
N VAL A 97 5.27 3.13 -0.97
CA VAL A 97 6.30 2.35 -0.24
C VAL A 97 7.64 2.42 -0.96
N ALA A 98 7.68 2.15 -2.27
CA ALA A 98 8.92 2.20 -3.05
C ALA A 98 9.57 3.59 -3.04
N ALA A 99 8.77 4.65 -3.07
CA ALA A 99 9.25 6.02 -2.96
C ALA A 99 9.83 6.32 -1.56
N ALA A 100 9.19 5.82 -0.50
CA ALA A 100 9.69 5.96 0.87
C ALA A 100 11.01 5.18 1.09
N GLU A 101 11.11 3.95 0.57
CA GLU A 101 12.34 3.15 0.62
C GLU A 101 13.51 3.84 -0.10
N THR A 102 13.25 4.37 -1.30
CA THR A 102 14.27 5.12 -2.08
C THR A 102 14.80 6.32 -1.28
N ARG A 103 13.90 7.03 -0.58
CA ARG A 103 14.27 8.19 0.25
C ARG A 103 15.07 7.78 1.49
N ARG A 104 14.69 6.68 2.14
CA ARG A 104 15.45 6.10 3.26
C ARG A 104 16.87 5.72 2.83
N ASP A 105 17.01 5.03 1.71
CA ASP A 105 18.32 4.56 1.23
C ASP A 105 19.25 5.73 0.88
N ALA A 106 18.71 6.81 0.31
CA ALA A 106 19.47 8.03 0.04
C ALA A 106 19.97 8.73 1.31
N LEU A 107 19.17 8.72 2.39
CA LEU A 107 19.59 9.27 3.70
C LEU A 107 20.70 8.43 4.32
N ILE A 108 20.58 7.10 4.26
CA ILE A 108 21.59 6.17 4.76
C ILE A 108 22.91 6.36 3.99
N ASP A 109 22.87 6.44 2.67
CA ASP A 109 24.06 6.66 1.84
C ASP A 109 24.74 8.00 2.17
N GLY A 110 23.94 9.07 2.34
CA GLY A 110 24.44 10.37 2.79
C GLY A 110 25.10 10.34 4.17
N MET A 111 24.55 9.60 5.12
CA MET A 111 25.17 9.40 6.45
C MET A 111 26.44 8.57 6.37
N ALA A 112 26.45 7.50 5.56
CA ALA A 112 27.64 6.67 5.36
C ALA A 112 28.80 7.48 4.76
N LEU A 113 28.52 8.34 3.78
CA LEU A 113 29.51 9.26 3.20
C LEU A 113 30.04 10.28 4.21
N ARG A 114 29.18 10.81 5.10
CA ARG A 114 29.59 11.71 6.20
C ARG A 114 30.43 11.00 7.26
N LEU A 115 30.12 9.74 7.58
CA LEU A 115 30.90 8.91 8.50
C LEU A 115 32.29 8.59 7.93
N VAL A 116 32.38 8.26 6.64
CA VAL A 116 33.66 7.98 5.97
C VAL A 116 34.52 9.24 5.77
N SER A 117 33.89 10.40 5.56
CA SER A 117 34.60 11.68 5.43
C SER A 117 35.10 12.25 6.75
N ARG A 118 34.75 11.66 7.91
CA ARG A 118 35.37 11.97 9.19
C ARG A 118 36.63 11.09 9.30
N PRO A 119 37.84 11.61 9.04
CA PRO A 119 39.07 10.83 9.20
C PRO A 119 39.17 10.40 10.67
N GLY A 120 39.51 9.13 10.90
CA GLY A 120 39.47 8.46 12.20
C GLY A 120 39.89 9.33 13.38
N ALA A 121 39.01 9.41 14.38
CA ALA A 121 39.33 9.92 15.71
C ALA A 121 39.87 8.76 16.58
N ASP A 122 40.65 7.88 15.96
CA ASP A 122 41.16 6.64 16.52
C ASP A 122 42.36 6.17 15.69
N GLY A 123 43.52 6.73 16.04
CA GLY A 123 44.83 6.38 15.52
C GLY A 123 45.93 7.14 16.24
N GLY A 124 46.13 6.80 17.52
CA GLY A 124 47.20 7.35 18.35
C GLY A 124 48.60 6.96 17.90
N GLY A 125 49.54 7.87 18.17
CA GLY A 125 51.00 7.75 18.07
C GLY A 125 51.63 9.04 18.58
#